data_AF-A0AA36H6B6-F1
#
_entry.id   AF-A0AA36H6B6-F1
#
_cell.length_a   1.000
_cell.length_b   1.000
_cell.length_c   1.000
_cell.angle_alpha   90.00
_cell.angle_beta   90.00
_cell.angle_gamma   90.00
#
_symmetry.space_group_name_H-M   'P 1'
#
loop_
_entity.id
_entity.type
_entity.pdbx_description
1 polymer ?
#
loop_
_entity_poly.entity_id
_entity_poly.type
_entity_poly.pdbx_seq_one_letter_code
_entity_poly.pdbx_strand_id
1 'polypeptide(L)'
;MYLYAPPLESINPNISKIDYAIEWNMRESCKGYFAMPCSEDWDTQSYTKYYKEPEMRCVAVKFTEATRKVVQHEEPDIVLYMHHSLETPFVAPVKDLSKDRIYKEFQGNIDFISNYTKHIVIEMPYYTPPFNVGAKLARRLQLGLSPGDEFVVTWEQHINQTRYHQLRLSSLNCSKCIMNKINEVRKVTG
;
A
#
# COMPACT_ATOMS: atom_id res chain seq x y z
N MET A 1 -21.67 19.24 1.23
CA MET A 1 -22.80 18.54 0.57
C MET A 1 -22.25 17.19 0.12
N TYR A 2 -22.53 16.14 0.89
CA TYR A 2 -22.08 14.79 0.55
C TYR A 2 -22.97 14.28 -0.59
N LEU A 3 -22.38 14.04 -1.76
CA LEU A 3 -23.05 13.36 -2.85
C LEU A 3 -23.08 11.87 -2.49
N TYR A 4 -24.24 11.37 -2.11
CA TYR A 4 -24.45 9.93 -1.98
C TYR A 4 -24.19 9.29 -3.36
N ALA A 5 -23.21 8.39 -3.43
CA ALA A 5 -23.06 7.57 -4.61
C ALA A 5 -24.31 6.68 -4.76
N PRO A 6 -24.85 6.50 -5.99
CA PRO A 6 -25.99 5.63 -6.21
C PRO A 6 -25.69 4.19 -5.74
N PRO A 7 -26.69 3.47 -5.20
CA PRO A 7 -26.53 2.08 -4.74
C PRO A 7 -25.97 1.17 -5.84
N LEU A 8 -25.21 0.13 -5.47
CA LEU A 8 -24.59 -0.83 -6.41
C LEU A 8 -25.63 -1.49 -7.31
N GLU A 9 -26.83 -1.70 -6.79
CA GLU A 9 -28.00 -2.27 -7.47
C GLU A 9 -28.49 -1.40 -8.64
N SER A 10 -28.01 -0.15 -8.74
CA SER A 10 -28.31 0.74 -9.86
C SER A 10 -27.25 0.72 -10.97
N ILE A 11 -26.22 -0.13 -10.87
CA ILE A 11 -25.32 -0.39 -12.00
C ILE A 11 -26.08 -1.20 -13.05
N ASN A 12 -26.16 -0.69 -14.27
CA ASN A 12 -26.82 -1.40 -15.36
C ASN A 12 -26.07 -2.72 -15.65
N PRO A 13 -26.70 -3.90 -15.47
CA PRO A 13 -26.02 -5.18 -15.65
C PRO A 13 -25.71 -5.51 -17.11
N ASN A 14 -26.24 -4.75 -18.07
CA ASN A 14 -26.07 -4.98 -19.50
C ASN A 14 -24.89 -4.21 -20.13
N ILE A 15 -24.07 -3.52 -19.32
CA ILE A 15 -22.83 -2.89 -19.81
C ILE A 15 -21.73 -3.93 -20.00
N SER A 16 -20.63 -3.53 -20.64
CA SER A 16 -19.49 -4.42 -20.80
C SER A 16 -18.92 -4.82 -19.43
N LYS A 17 -18.33 -6.01 -19.33
CA LYS A 17 -17.71 -6.48 -18.08
C LYS A 17 -16.63 -5.53 -17.56
N ILE A 18 -15.95 -4.83 -18.46
CA ILE A 18 -14.91 -3.85 -18.13
C ILE A 18 -15.55 -2.60 -17.54
N ASP A 19 -16.59 -2.06 -18.18
CA ASP A 19 -17.29 -0.87 -17.69
C ASP A 19 -18.03 -1.15 -16.37
N TYR A 20 -18.56 -2.37 -16.20
CA TYR A 20 -19.13 -2.82 -14.94
C TYR A 20 -18.11 -2.83 -13.82
N ALA A 21 -16.92 -3.38 -14.07
CA ALA A 21 -15.85 -3.42 -13.08
C ALA A 21 -15.35 -2.00 -12.73
N ILE A 22 -15.27 -1.10 -13.72
CA ILE A 22 -14.89 0.30 -13.49
C ILE A 22 -15.95 1.01 -12.64
N GLU A 23 -17.22 0.93 -13.02
CA GLU A 23 -18.33 1.60 -12.32
C GLU A 23 -18.51 1.04 -10.90
N TRP A 24 -18.37 -0.28 -10.74
CA TRP A 24 -18.38 -0.93 -9.44
C TRP A 24 -17.22 -0.43 -8.57
N ASN A 25 -15.99 -0.43 -9.09
CA ASN A 25 -14.83 0.09 -8.34
C ASN A 25 -14.97 1.58 -8.00
N MET A 26 -15.53 2.40 -8.89
CA MET A 26 -15.77 3.83 -8.65
C MET A 26 -16.81 4.04 -7.53
N ARG A 27 -17.88 3.26 -7.50
CA ARG A 27 -18.93 3.36 -6.47
C ARG A 27 -18.49 2.75 -5.13
N GLU A 28 -17.75 1.66 -5.16
CA GLU A 28 -17.10 1.11 -3.98
C GLU A 28 -15.99 2.02 -3.46
N SER A 29 -15.28 2.75 -4.33
CA SER A 29 -14.32 3.77 -3.89
C SER A 29 -14.98 4.98 -3.21
N CYS A 30 -16.30 5.15 -3.43
CA CYS A 30 -17.14 6.12 -2.72
C CYS A 30 -17.73 5.55 -1.41
N LYS A 31 -17.66 4.24 -1.15
CA LYS A 31 -17.79 3.70 0.20
C LYS A 31 -16.49 4.04 0.90
N GLY A 32 -16.54 5.01 1.81
CA GLY A 32 -15.35 5.49 2.51
C GLY A 32 -14.53 4.33 3.08
N TYR A 33 -13.30 4.18 2.59
CA TYR A 33 -12.25 3.46 3.32
C TYR A 33 -11.92 4.28 4.56
N PHE A 34 -12.62 4.02 5.66
CA PHE A 34 -12.34 4.71 6.91
C PHE A 34 -11.19 4.04 7.67
N ALA A 35 -10.14 4.81 7.96
CA ALA A 35 -9.48 4.79 9.26
C ALA A 35 -8.65 6.06 9.48
N MET A 36 -9.15 6.99 10.30
CA MET A 36 -8.31 7.95 11.01
C MET A 36 -7.55 7.24 12.16
N PRO A 37 -6.36 7.71 12.57
CA PRO A 37 -5.63 8.90 12.09
C PRO A 37 -4.57 8.52 11.04
N CYS A 38 -4.70 9.06 9.83
CA CYS A 38 -3.68 8.98 8.77
C CYS A 38 -3.04 10.35 8.55
N SER A 39 -1.77 10.39 8.13
CA SER A 39 -1.12 11.60 7.65
C SER A 39 -1.54 11.89 6.21
N GLU A 40 -1.66 13.17 5.86
CA GLU A 40 -1.95 13.64 4.50
C GLU A 40 -0.87 13.14 3.51
N ASP A 41 -1.30 12.60 2.36
CA ASP A 41 -0.40 12.25 1.24
C ASP A 41 -0.05 13.52 0.46
N TRP A 42 0.84 14.32 1.06
CA TRP A 42 1.32 15.60 0.52
C TRP A 42 1.95 15.45 -0.87
N ASP A 43 2.55 14.30 -1.18
CA ASP A 43 3.18 14.04 -2.47
C ASP A 43 2.11 13.90 -3.57
N THR A 44 1.08 13.08 -3.36
CA THR A 44 -0.06 12.98 -4.28
C THR A 44 -0.82 14.30 -4.38
N GLN A 45 -1.03 15.00 -3.27
CA GLN A 45 -1.70 16.31 -3.23
C GLN A 45 -0.92 17.38 -4.02
N SER A 46 0.41 17.44 -3.84
CA SER A 46 1.27 18.40 -4.53
C SER A 46 1.26 18.21 -6.05
N TYR A 47 1.15 16.95 -6.47
CA TYR A 47 1.16 16.53 -7.86
C TYR A 47 -0.21 16.69 -8.55
N THR A 48 -1.28 16.24 -7.91
CA THR A 48 -2.62 16.15 -8.52
C THR A 48 -3.48 17.39 -8.30
N LYS A 49 -3.13 18.26 -7.35
CA LYS A 49 -3.95 19.41 -6.92
C LYS A 49 -5.34 19.02 -6.41
N TYR A 50 -5.54 17.77 -6.00
CA TYR A 50 -6.75 17.36 -5.30
C TYR A 50 -6.59 17.63 -3.81
N TYR A 51 -7.54 18.39 -3.25
CA TYR A 51 -7.49 18.91 -1.87
C TYR A 51 -8.60 18.33 -0.99
N LYS A 52 -9.49 17.50 -1.57
CA LYS A 52 -10.64 16.95 -0.86
C LYS A 52 -10.37 15.51 -0.45
N GLU A 53 -10.71 15.20 0.79
CA GLU A 53 -10.69 13.85 1.40
C GLU A 53 -10.99 12.67 0.44
N PRO A 54 -12.10 12.66 -0.34
CA PRO A 54 -12.42 11.53 -1.22
C PRO A 54 -11.45 11.32 -2.39
N GLU A 55 -10.59 12.30 -2.69
CA GLU A 55 -9.68 12.29 -3.84
C GLU A 55 -8.23 11.97 -3.42
N MET A 56 -7.95 11.93 -2.11
CA MET A 56 -6.62 11.62 -1.56
C MET A 56 -6.47 10.13 -1.28
N ARG A 57 -5.29 9.56 -1.58
CA ARG A 57 -4.93 8.21 -1.13
C ARG A 57 -4.48 8.28 0.34
N CYS A 58 -5.07 7.49 1.22
CA CYS A 58 -4.62 7.39 2.61
C CYS A 58 -3.60 6.26 2.78
N VAL A 59 -2.48 6.57 3.44
CA VAL A 59 -1.50 5.58 3.91
C VAL A 59 -1.72 5.37 5.40
N ALA A 60 -2.36 4.26 5.78
CA ALA A 60 -2.51 3.90 7.19
C ALA A 60 -1.18 3.42 7.75
N VAL A 61 -0.64 4.19 8.70
CA VAL A 61 0.65 3.86 9.35
C VAL A 61 0.51 2.73 10.38
N LYS A 62 -0.71 2.48 10.91
CA LYS A 62 -0.95 1.50 12.00
C LYS A 62 -2.26 0.74 11.87
N PHE A 63 -2.26 -0.50 12.36
CA PHE A 63 -3.44 -1.33 12.53
C PHE A 63 -4.22 -0.88 13.78
N THR A 64 -5.44 -0.38 13.60
CA THR A 64 -6.20 0.27 14.68
C THR A 64 -7.40 -0.56 15.15
N GLU A 65 -8.01 -0.15 16.26
CA GLU A 65 -9.30 -0.72 16.72
C GLU A 65 -10.41 -0.55 15.67
N ALA A 66 -10.41 0.54 14.91
CA ALA A 66 -11.36 0.76 13.82
C ALA A 66 -11.17 -0.29 12.72
N THR A 67 -9.93 -0.54 12.30
CA THR A 67 -9.60 -1.61 11.34
C THR A 67 -10.11 -2.97 11.82
N ARG A 68 -9.96 -3.27 13.12
CA ARG A 68 -10.47 -4.50 13.70
C ARG A 68 -11.99 -4.62 13.57
N LYS A 69 -12.74 -3.57 13.90
CA LYS A 69 -14.21 -3.55 13.81
C LYS A 69 -14.70 -3.77 12.38
N VAL A 70 -14.05 -3.15 11.40
CA VAL A 70 -14.41 -3.31 9.98
C VAL A 70 -14.13 -4.74 9.50
N VAL A 71 -12.93 -5.27 9.74
CA VAL A 71 -12.58 -6.64 9.31
C VAL A 71 -13.49 -7.68 9.97
N GLN A 72 -13.87 -7.47 11.23
CA GLN A 72 -14.84 -8.32 11.94
C GLN A 72 -16.26 -8.24 11.39
N HIS A 73 -16.70 -7.04 10.99
CA HIS A 73 -18.07 -6.84 10.53
C HIS A 73 -18.26 -7.30 9.08
N GLU A 74 -17.30 -6.96 8.22
CA GLU A 74 -17.39 -7.19 6.77
C GLU A 74 -16.93 -8.59 6.36
N GLU A 75 -16.10 -9.26 7.19
CA GLU A 75 -15.51 -10.58 6.92
C GLU A 75 -15.01 -10.76 5.47
N PRO A 76 -14.13 -9.86 4.98
CA PRO A 76 -13.80 -9.79 3.57
C PRO A 76 -13.10 -11.06 3.09
N ASP A 77 -13.42 -11.52 1.88
CA ASP A 77 -12.73 -12.67 1.28
C ASP A 77 -11.22 -12.42 1.09
N ILE A 78 -10.85 -11.17 0.79
CA ILE A 78 -9.47 -10.76 0.50
C ILE A 78 -9.15 -9.47 1.26
N VAL A 79 -8.00 -9.44 1.94
CA VAL A 79 -7.41 -8.23 2.52
C VAL A 79 -6.08 -7.92 1.84
N LEU A 80 -5.89 -6.66 1.43
CA LEU A 80 -4.59 -6.15 0.97
C LEU A 80 -3.88 -5.49 2.16
N TYR A 81 -2.82 -6.13 2.64
CA TYR A 81 -1.99 -5.65 3.75
C TYR A 81 -0.73 -5.00 3.21
N MET A 82 -0.84 -3.71 2.91
CA MET A 82 0.18 -2.99 2.15
C MET A 82 1.20 -2.30 3.06
N HIS A 83 2.48 -2.48 2.78
CA HIS A 83 3.57 -1.85 3.53
C HIS A 83 4.30 -0.84 2.66
N HIS A 84 3.93 0.43 2.77
CA HIS A 84 4.49 1.53 1.95
C HIS A 84 5.62 2.31 2.64
N SER A 85 5.89 2.03 3.91
CA SER A 85 6.67 2.92 4.78
C SER A 85 8.09 2.41 5.02
N LEU A 86 9.08 3.24 4.68
CA LEU A 86 10.47 3.13 5.18
C LEU A 86 10.65 3.80 6.56
N GLU A 87 9.58 3.89 7.35
CA GLU A 87 9.65 4.41 8.70
C GLU A 87 10.80 3.79 9.48
N THR A 88 11.57 4.65 10.16
CA THR A 88 12.80 4.25 10.86
C THR A 88 12.61 3.00 11.73
N PRO A 89 11.51 2.82 12.47
CA PRO A 89 11.27 1.58 13.21
C PRO A 89 11.17 0.30 12.35
N PHE A 90 10.60 0.38 11.15
CA PHE A 90 10.38 -0.78 10.27
C PHE A 90 11.64 -1.20 9.52
N VAL A 91 12.54 -0.26 9.24
CA VAL A 91 13.84 -0.54 8.61
C VAL A 91 14.98 -0.68 9.61
N ALA A 92 14.72 -0.47 10.91
CA ALA A 92 15.71 -0.64 11.97
C ALA A 92 16.25 -2.09 12.00
N PRO A 93 17.57 -2.27 12.23
CA PRO A 93 18.20 -3.58 12.31
C PRO A 93 17.52 -4.53 13.29
N VAL A 94 17.28 -5.76 12.82
CA VAL A 94 16.77 -6.86 13.66
C VAL A 94 17.96 -7.64 14.21
N LYS A 95 18.10 -7.67 15.55
CA LYS A 95 19.09 -8.51 16.22
C LYS A 95 18.58 -9.93 16.48
N ASP A 96 17.34 -10.03 16.92
CA ASP A 96 16.65 -11.27 17.27
C ASP A 96 15.17 -11.10 16.95
N LEU A 97 14.71 -11.78 15.90
CA LEU A 97 13.33 -11.64 15.41
C LEU A 97 12.30 -12.06 16.46
N SER A 98 12.63 -13.04 17.31
CA SER A 98 11.73 -13.53 18.36
C SER A 98 11.44 -12.49 19.46
N LYS A 99 12.32 -11.47 19.57
CA LYS A 99 12.19 -10.35 20.51
C LYS A 99 11.81 -9.04 19.82
N ASP A 100 11.72 -9.04 18.49
CA ASP A 100 11.40 -7.84 17.72
C ASP A 100 9.92 -7.44 17.93
N ARG A 101 9.72 -6.26 18.51
CA ARG A 101 8.37 -5.76 18.83
C ARG A 101 7.52 -5.55 17.58
N ILE A 102 8.12 -5.04 16.49
CA ILE A 102 7.41 -4.74 15.25
C ILE A 102 6.96 -6.04 14.58
N TYR A 103 7.83 -7.06 14.56
CA TYR A 103 7.46 -8.39 14.10
C TYR A 103 6.27 -8.96 14.88
N LYS A 104 6.29 -8.89 16.21
CA LYS A 104 5.16 -9.35 17.05
C LYS A 104 3.86 -8.60 16.76
N GLU A 105 3.95 -7.30 16.50
CA GLU A 105 2.81 -6.49 16.11
C GLU A 105 2.25 -6.93 14.75
N PHE A 106 3.11 -7.08 13.74
CA PHE A 106 2.70 -7.59 12.43
C PHE A 106 2.08 -8.98 12.53
N GLN A 107 2.68 -9.90 13.29
CA GLN A 107 2.12 -11.23 13.51
C GLN A 107 0.75 -11.14 14.18
N GLY A 108 0.58 -10.35 15.24
CA GLY A 108 -0.71 -10.19 15.91
C GLY A 108 -1.80 -9.59 15.03
N ASN A 109 -1.44 -8.71 14.10
CA ASN A 109 -2.38 -8.17 13.12
C ASN A 109 -2.81 -9.25 12.12
N ILE A 110 -1.85 -10.02 11.60
CA ILE A 110 -2.12 -11.12 10.67
C ILE A 110 -2.95 -12.22 11.33
N ASP A 111 -2.62 -12.62 12.55
CA ASP A 111 -3.38 -13.60 13.32
C ASP A 111 -4.84 -13.15 13.45
N PHE A 112 -5.05 -11.88 13.80
CA PHE A 112 -6.39 -11.31 13.88
C PHE A 112 -7.12 -11.35 12.53
N ILE A 113 -6.53 -10.78 11.48
CA ILE A 113 -7.15 -10.69 10.15
C ILE A 113 -7.48 -12.09 9.62
N SER A 114 -6.59 -13.05 9.85
CA SER A 114 -6.75 -14.43 9.37
C SER A 114 -7.99 -15.13 9.91
N ASN A 115 -8.57 -14.69 11.02
CA ASN A 115 -9.81 -15.26 11.54
C ASN A 115 -11.04 -14.88 10.71
N TYR A 116 -11.00 -13.74 10.00
CA TYR A 116 -12.16 -13.15 9.33
C TYR A 116 -12.00 -13.04 7.82
N THR A 117 -10.89 -13.53 7.26
CA THR A 117 -10.63 -13.50 5.82
C THR A 117 -10.18 -14.83 5.27
N LYS A 118 -10.35 -15.04 3.96
CA LYS A 118 -9.84 -16.23 3.26
C LYS A 118 -8.42 -16.02 2.75
N HIS A 119 -8.09 -14.82 2.28
CA HIS A 119 -6.79 -14.49 1.70
C HIS A 119 -6.26 -13.15 2.21
N ILE A 120 -4.96 -13.10 2.51
CA ILE A 120 -4.26 -11.87 2.86
C ILE A 120 -3.14 -11.66 1.85
N VAL A 121 -3.22 -10.63 1.02
CA VAL A 121 -2.13 -10.26 0.11
C VAL A 121 -1.23 -9.30 0.86
N ILE A 122 0.01 -9.69 1.12
CA ILE A 122 1.00 -8.83 1.77
C ILE A 122 1.88 -8.22 0.69
N GLU A 123 1.84 -6.89 0.57
CA GLU A 123 2.70 -6.15 -0.35
C GLU A 123 4.03 -5.81 0.34
N MET A 124 5.14 -6.20 -0.29
CA MET A 124 6.47 -5.92 0.23
C MET A 124 6.81 -4.42 0.12
N PRO A 125 7.59 -3.88 1.07
CA PRO A 125 8.02 -2.49 1.03
C PRO A 125 8.83 -2.19 -0.22
N TYR A 126 8.48 -1.10 -0.87
CA TYR A 126 9.24 -0.54 -1.98
C TYR A 126 10.21 0.54 -1.50
N TYR A 127 11.14 0.89 -2.37
CA TYR A 127 12.06 1.99 -2.13
C TYR A 127 11.31 3.32 -2.13
N THR A 128 11.37 4.06 -1.03
CA THR A 128 10.89 5.45 -0.99
C THR A 128 12.04 6.38 -1.38
N PRO A 129 11.91 7.14 -2.48
CA PRO A 129 12.96 8.07 -2.86
C PRO A 129 13.11 9.21 -1.84
N PRO A 130 14.31 9.81 -1.74
CA PRO A 130 14.52 10.99 -0.91
C PRO A 130 13.55 12.13 -1.25
N PHE A 131 13.34 13.02 -0.27
CA PHE A 131 12.50 14.20 -0.43
C PHE A 131 12.90 15.02 -1.68
N ASN A 132 11.91 15.57 -2.40
CA ASN A 132 12.06 16.35 -3.63
C ASN A 132 12.55 15.59 -4.89
N VAL A 133 12.69 14.26 -4.87
CA VAL A 133 13.05 13.50 -6.09
C VAL A 133 12.06 13.74 -7.22
N GLY A 134 10.75 13.71 -6.94
CA GLY A 134 9.72 13.97 -7.94
C GLY A 134 9.85 15.36 -8.58
N ALA A 135 10.07 16.40 -7.75
CA ALA A 135 10.23 17.78 -8.24
C ALA A 135 11.48 17.94 -9.11
N LYS A 136 12.61 17.33 -8.70
CA LYS A 136 13.86 17.37 -9.48
C LYS A 136 13.71 16.63 -10.82
N LEU A 137 13.11 15.43 -10.80
CA LEU A 137 12.84 14.65 -12.00
C LEU A 137 11.94 15.42 -12.97
N ALA A 138 10.84 15.99 -12.48
CA ALA A 138 9.92 16.78 -13.30
C ALA A 138 10.63 17.96 -13.98
N ARG A 139 11.45 18.72 -13.23
CA ARG A 139 12.22 19.84 -13.80
C ARG A 139 13.19 19.40 -14.88
N ARG A 140 13.86 18.25 -14.71
CA ARG A 140 14.79 17.71 -15.73
C ARG A 140 14.05 17.33 -17.01
N LEU A 141 12.93 16.62 -16.88
CA LEU A 141 12.10 16.25 -18.02
C LEU A 141 11.55 17.47 -18.76
N GLN A 142 11.15 18.53 -18.05
CA GLN A 142 10.72 19.80 -18.65
C GLN A 142 11.82 20.49 -19.46
N LEU A 143 13.09 20.30 -19.08
CA LEU A 143 14.26 20.83 -19.79
C LEU A 143 14.74 19.91 -20.93
N GLY A 144 14.04 18.81 -21.22
CA GLY A 144 14.46 17.81 -22.20
C GLY A 144 15.70 17.02 -21.79
N LEU A 145 16.04 17.01 -20.49
CA LEU A 145 17.16 16.25 -19.96
C LEU A 145 16.73 14.82 -19.63
N SER A 146 17.69 13.89 -19.65
CA SER A 146 17.47 12.55 -19.11
C SER A 146 17.09 12.61 -17.62
N PRO A 147 16.37 11.59 -17.10
CA PRO A 147 16.05 11.49 -15.68
C PRO A 147 17.27 11.74 -14.81
N GLY A 148 18.43 11.15 -15.14
CA GLY A 148 19.66 11.21 -14.36
C GLY A 148 19.87 9.92 -13.59
N ASP A 149 21.12 9.44 -13.55
CA ASP A 149 21.48 8.19 -12.88
C ASP A 149 21.22 8.26 -11.36
N GLU A 150 21.17 9.48 -10.80
CA GLU A 150 20.85 9.73 -9.40
C GLU A 150 19.42 9.32 -8.98
N PHE A 151 18.52 9.11 -9.96
CA PHE A 151 17.15 8.60 -9.70
C PHE A 151 17.00 7.11 -10.02
N VAL A 152 18.06 6.47 -10.51
CA VAL A 152 18.09 5.03 -10.73
C VAL A 152 18.43 4.36 -9.41
N VAL A 153 17.47 3.58 -8.89
CA VAL A 153 17.66 2.80 -7.67
C VAL A 153 18.16 1.42 -8.06
N THR A 154 19.36 1.06 -7.61
CA THR A 154 19.88 -0.29 -7.83
C THR A 154 19.16 -1.29 -6.93
N TRP A 155 19.13 -2.56 -7.35
CA TRP A 155 18.59 -3.64 -6.53
C TRP A 155 19.26 -3.71 -5.16
N GLU A 156 20.58 -3.53 -5.11
CA GLU A 156 21.34 -3.49 -3.86
C GLU A 156 20.89 -2.33 -2.95
N GLN A 157 20.66 -1.14 -3.49
CA GLN A 157 20.14 0.00 -2.72
C GLN A 157 18.75 -0.29 -2.16
N HIS A 158 17.85 -0.85 -2.99
CA HIS A 158 16.51 -1.25 -2.57
C HIS A 158 16.57 -2.27 -1.42
N ILE A 159 17.34 -3.34 -1.58
CA ILE A 159 17.49 -4.38 -0.55
C ILE A 159 18.12 -3.80 0.71
N ASN A 160 19.16 -2.98 0.61
CA ASN A 160 19.81 -2.42 1.80
C ASN A 160 18.88 -1.53 2.63
N GLN A 161 17.98 -0.78 1.98
CA GLN A 161 17.01 0.05 2.70
C GLN A 161 15.86 -0.77 3.30
N THR A 162 15.42 -1.83 2.62
CA THR A 162 14.17 -2.53 2.99
C THR A 162 14.40 -3.87 3.70
N ARG A 163 15.63 -4.41 3.72
CA ARG A 163 15.93 -5.79 4.15
C ARG A 163 15.34 -6.20 5.49
N TYR A 164 15.34 -5.32 6.49
CA TYR A 164 14.84 -5.66 7.82
C TYR A 164 13.31 -5.63 7.88
N HIS A 165 12.68 -4.76 7.11
CA HIS A 165 11.23 -4.76 6.96
C HIS A 165 10.77 -5.99 6.18
N GLN A 166 11.43 -6.28 5.07
CA GLN A 166 11.20 -7.51 4.29
C GLN A 166 11.41 -8.75 5.16
N LEU A 167 12.47 -8.82 5.97
CA LEU A 167 12.73 -9.92 6.90
C LEU A 167 11.55 -10.12 7.87
N ARG A 168 11.01 -9.05 8.46
CA ARG A 168 9.86 -9.14 9.36
C ARG A 168 8.64 -9.72 8.64
N LEU A 169 8.32 -9.20 7.45
CA LEU A 169 7.13 -9.64 6.68
C LEU A 169 7.27 -11.05 6.13
N SER A 170 8.44 -11.41 5.60
CA SER A 170 8.69 -12.74 5.05
C SER A 170 8.71 -13.84 6.10
N SER A 171 8.83 -13.47 7.38
CA SER A 171 8.88 -14.41 8.51
C SER A 171 7.52 -14.59 9.19
N LEU A 172 6.48 -13.89 8.74
CA LEU A 172 5.13 -14.02 9.30
C LEU A 172 4.61 -15.44 9.09
N ASN A 173 4.08 -16.04 10.15
CA ASN A 173 3.44 -17.35 10.06
C ASN A 173 1.98 -17.17 9.65
N CYS A 174 1.66 -17.48 8.38
CA CYS A 174 0.32 -17.28 7.85
C CYS A 174 0.05 -18.18 6.64
N SER A 175 -0.83 -19.17 6.82
CA SER A 175 -1.23 -20.10 5.74
C SER A 175 -2.16 -19.46 4.70
N LYS A 176 -2.82 -18.36 5.05
CA LYS A 176 -3.73 -17.60 4.17
C LYS A 176 -3.03 -16.48 3.40
N CYS A 177 -1.73 -16.27 3.65
CA CYS A 177 -1.01 -15.13 3.11
C CYS A 177 -0.39 -15.41 1.75
N ILE A 178 -0.54 -14.46 0.84
CA ILE A 178 0.09 -14.41 -0.48
C ILE A 178 1.07 -13.26 -0.45
N MET A 179 2.36 -13.58 -0.54
CA MET A 179 3.41 -12.55 -0.51
C MET A 179 3.63 -12.01 -1.92
N ASN A 180 3.30 -10.73 -2.14
CA ASN A 180 3.67 -10.04 -3.37
C ASN A 180 5.12 -9.54 -3.26
N LYS A 181 6.05 -10.32 -3.78
CA LYS A 181 7.49 -10.02 -3.73
C LYS A 181 7.90 -9.21 -4.95
N ILE A 182 8.61 -8.12 -4.71
CA ILE A 182 9.41 -7.46 -5.74
C ILE A 182 10.60 -8.37 -6.01
N ASN A 183 10.81 -8.75 -7.26
CA ASN A 183 11.94 -9.58 -7.67
C ASN A 183 12.91 -8.75 -8.52
N GLU A 184 14.18 -9.15 -8.51
CA GLU A 184 15.15 -8.61 -9.46
C GLU A 184 14.62 -8.85 -10.89
N VAL A 185 14.41 -7.77 -11.63
CA VAL A 185 14.07 -7.86 -13.05
C VAL A 185 15.31 -8.35 -13.76
N ARG A 186 15.37 -9.65 -14.06
CA ARG A 186 16.39 -10.19 -14.95
C ARG A 186 16.26 -9.44 -16.28
N LYS A 187 17.34 -8.79 -16.72
CA LYS A 187 17.39 -8.23 -18.06
C LYS A 187 16.97 -9.33 -19.04
N VAL A 188 15.89 -9.10 -19.78
CA VAL A 188 15.61 -9.88 -20.97
C VAL A 188 16.73 -9.54 -21.93
N THR A 189 17.75 -10.39 -21.97
CA THR A 189 18.79 -10.32 -23.01
C THR A 189 18.10 -10.69 -24.31
N GLY A 190 17.78 -9.69 -25.12
CA GLY A 190 17.44 -9.86 -26.53
C GLY A 190 18.66 -10.21 -27.35
#